data_AF-A0A9E6SPF2-F1
#
_entry.id   AF-A0A9E6SPF2-F1
#
_cell.length_a   1.000
_cell.length_b   1.000
_cell.length_c   1.000
_cell.angle_alpha   90.00
_cell.angle_beta   90.00
_cell.angle_gamma   90.00
#
_symmetry.space_group_name_H-M   'P 1'
#
loop_
_entity.id
_entity.type
_entity.pdbx_description
1 polymer ?
#
loop_
_entity_poly.entity_id
_entity_poly.type
_entity_poly.pdbx_seq_one_letter_code
_entity_poly.pdbx_strand_id
1 'polypeptide(L)'
;MAMSSKGFTILELIVVIVVIGTLTTITVVAFNGIQDRAYMSQIYANVSSTAKLMNSYHIFNRTYPIVANTNCIGKVSDYPATGGFAAGSCGIDTSNNSSWGQANDSFMTMLGTMGTVPTGTTPRIATHYGIKYRGIYFQINDYPKGSAWPDSVFFEFAVPGKLDCQGKPYISRYDSSGNSTYCSYYFNAEGN
;
A
#
# COMPACT_ATOMS: atom_id res chain seq x y z
N MET A 1 -44.72 -31.20 -40.57
CA MET A 1 -43.73 -30.16 -40.95
C MET A 1 -42.44 -30.45 -40.20
N ALA A 2 -41.41 -30.94 -40.89
CA ALA A 2 -40.14 -31.28 -40.27
C ALA A 2 -39.36 -30.00 -39.96
N MET A 3 -38.90 -29.88 -38.72
CA MET A 3 -38.15 -28.74 -38.20
C MET A 3 -36.72 -28.83 -38.72
N SER A 4 -36.29 -27.84 -39.52
CA SER A 4 -34.93 -27.78 -40.08
C SER A 4 -33.91 -27.58 -38.95
N SER A 5 -33.14 -28.62 -38.64
CA SER A 5 -32.01 -28.53 -37.72
C SER A 5 -30.90 -27.75 -38.42
N LYS A 6 -30.81 -26.45 -38.14
CA LYS A 6 -29.66 -25.63 -38.57
C LYS A 6 -28.43 -26.08 -37.78
N GLY A 7 -27.55 -26.83 -38.43
CA GLY A 7 -26.27 -27.22 -37.85
C GLY A 7 -25.36 -26.01 -37.69
N PHE A 8 -24.69 -25.92 -36.55
CA PHE A 8 -23.66 -24.91 -36.28
C PHE A 8 -22.46 -25.19 -37.19
N THR A 9 -22.06 -24.23 -38.00
CA THR A 9 -20.93 -24.37 -38.92
C THR A 9 -19.61 -24.30 -38.15
N ILE A 10 -18.60 -25.01 -38.65
CA ILE A 10 -17.23 -24.92 -38.10
C ILE A 10 -16.74 -23.46 -38.11
N LEU A 11 -17.13 -22.68 -39.13
CA LEU A 11 -16.78 -21.27 -39.23
C LEU A 11 -17.40 -20.42 -38.11
N GLU A 12 -18.65 -20.68 -37.74
CA GLU A 12 -19.30 -20.00 -36.61
C GLU A 12 -18.56 -20.28 -35.30
N LEU A 13 -18.07 -21.51 -35.09
CA LEU A 13 -17.27 -21.83 -33.90
C LEU A 13 -15.89 -21.18 -33.94
N ILE A 14 -15.23 -21.20 -35.10
CA ILE A 14 -13.87 -20.65 -35.27
C ILE A 14 -13.86 -19.14 -35.07
N VAL A 15 -14.83 -18.42 -35.62
CA VAL A 15 -14.90 -16.96 -35.43
C VAL A 15 -15.12 -16.62 -33.96
N VAL A 16 -15.96 -17.36 -33.24
CA VAL A 16 -16.22 -17.13 -31.81
C VAL A 16 -14.96 -17.32 -30.97
N ILE A 17 -14.19 -18.39 -31.18
CA ILE A 17 -12.96 -18.61 -30.40
C ILE A 17 -11.87 -17.59 -30.72
N VAL A 18 -11.77 -17.13 -31.98
CA VAL A 18 -10.81 -16.08 -32.39
C VAL A 18 -11.20 -14.74 -31.75
N VAL A 19 -12.48 -14.40 -31.76
CA VAL A 19 -12.98 -13.16 -31.14
C VAL A 19 -12.78 -13.19 -29.62
N ILE A 20 -13.09 -14.31 -28.95
CA ILE A 20 -12.84 -14.45 -27.51
C ILE A 20 -11.33 -14.36 -27.22
N GLY A 21 -10.47 -14.99 -28.02
CA GLY A 21 -9.01 -14.96 -27.83
C GLY A 21 -8.43 -13.55 -27.97
N THR A 22 -8.85 -12.81 -28.99
CA THR A 22 -8.41 -11.42 -29.23
C THR A 22 -8.90 -10.48 -28.13
N LEU A 23 -10.18 -10.57 -27.72
CA LEU A 23 -10.74 -9.76 -26.64
C LEU A 23 -10.05 -10.06 -25.30
N THR A 24 -9.83 -11.33 -24.97
CA THR A 24 -9.19 -11.74 -23.70
C THR A 24 -7.76 -11.22 -23.60
N THR A 25 -7.02 -11.21 -24.72
CA THR A 25 -5.63 -10.72 -24.72
C THR A 25 -5.57 -9.21 -24.43
N ILE A 26 -6.45 -8.42 -25.06
CA ILE A 26 -6.51 -6.97 -24.84
C ILE A 26 -6.97 -6.66 -23.40
N THR A 27 -7.97 -7.38 -22.89
CA THR A 27 -8.51 -7.12 -21.55
C THR A 27 -7.48 -7.39 -20.44
N VAL A 28 -6.66 -8.44 -20.55
CA VAL A 28 -5.65 -8.76 -19.53
C VAL A 28 -4.62 -7.63 -19.35
N VAL A 29 -4.09 -7.09 -20.45
CA VAL A 29 -3.07 -6.01 -20.38
C VAL A 29 -3.67 -4.74 -19.78
N ALA A 30 -4.90 -4.37 -20.19
CA ALA A 30 -5.60 -3.22 -19.63
C ALA A 30 -5.93 -3.40 -18.14
N PHE A 31 -6.31 -4.62 -17.73
CA PHE A 31 -6.71 -4.94 -16.37
C PHE A 31 -5.54 -4.83 -15.39
N ASN A 32 -4.32 -5.24 -15.78
CA ASN A 32 -3.12 -5.10 -14.96
C ASN A 32 -2.85 -3.63 -14.59
N GLY A 33 -2.91 -2.72 -15.56
CA GLY A 33 -2.70 -1.29 -15.31
C GLY A 33 -3.83 -0.63 -14.49
N ILE A 34 -5.06 -1.16 -14.54
CA ILE A 34 -6.17 -0.68 -13.69
C ILE A 34 -5.97 -1.13 -12.24
N GLN A 35 -5.56 -2.38 -12.01
CA GLN A 35 -5.27 -2.87 -10.66
C GLN A 35 -4.18 -2.06 -9.97
N ASP A 36 -3.10 -1.75 -10.68
CA ASP A 36 -1.99 -0.97 -10.12
C ASP A 36 -2.46 0.43 -9.68
N ARG A 37 -3.28 1.10 -10.51
CA ARG A 37 -3.84 2.43 -10.17
C ARG A 37 -4.85 2.37 -9.03
N ALA A 38 -5.68 1.34 -8.99
CA ALA A 38 -6.64 1.14 -7.89
C ALA A 38 -5.92 0.90 -6.56
N TYR A 39 -4.87 0.07 -6.58
CA TYR A 39 -4.03 -0.19 -5.41
C TYR A 39 -3.31 1.07 -4.92
N MET A 40 -2.72 1.85 -5.83
CA MET A 40 -2.10 3.13 -5.47
C MET A 40 -3.12 4.11 -4.87
N SER A 41 -4.30 4.25 -5.49
CA SER A 41 -5.40 5.07 -4.96
C SER A 41 -5.79 4.67 -3.53
N GLN A 42 -5.88 3.36 -3.28
CA GLN A 42 -6.15 2.83 -1.94
C GLN A 42 -5.06 3.19 -0.94
N ILE A 43 -3.77 3.05 -1.31
CA ILE A 43 -2.66 3.44 -0.44
C ILE A 43 -2.74 4.93 -0.10
N TYR A 44 -2.94 5.80 -1.09
CA TYR A 44 -3.02 7.25 -0.84
C TYR A 44 -4.20 7.62 0.04
N ALA A 45 -5.35 6.96 -0.14
CA ALA A 45 -6.50 7.13 0.73
C ALA A 45 -6.16 6.72 2.18
N ASN A 46 -5.46 5.59 2.35
CA ASN A 46 -5.04 5.10 3.66
C ASN A 46 -4.02 6.04 4.33
N VAL A 47 -2.99 6.48 3.59
CA VAL A 47 -1.96 7.42 4.07
C VAL A 47 -2.61 8.74 4.46
N SER A 48 -3.41 9.35 3.57
CA SER A 48 -4.04 10.65 3.85
C SER A 48 -5.06 10.60 4.99
N SER A 49 -5.82 9.51 5.11
CA SER A 49 -6.72 9.30 6.25
C SER A 49 -5.94 9.15 7.55
N THR A 50 -4.90 8.32 7.56
CA THR A 50 -4.06 8.11 8.75
C THR A 50 -3.34 9.39 9.16
N ALA A 51 -2.77 10.13 8.21
CA ALA A 51 -2.12 11.41 8.46
C ALA A 51 -3.07 12.41 9.15
N LYS A 52 -4.32 12.49 8.66
CA LYS A 52 -5.36 13.33 9.28
C LYS A 52 -5.66 12.88 10.70
N LEU A 53 -5.86 11.58 10.94
CA LEU A 53 -6.14 11.05 12.28
C LEU A 53 -4.98 11.31 13.26
N MET A 54 -3.73 11.12 12.81
CA MET A 54 -2.54 11.40 13.61
C MET A 54 -2.41 12.89 13.92
N ASN A 55 -2.70 13.76 12.94
CA ASN A 55 -2.69 15.21 13.16
C ASN A 55 -3.81 15.65 14.11
N SER A 56 -5.02 15.08 13.98
CA SER A 56 -6.11 15.31 14.93
C SER A 56 -5.73 14.89 16.34
N TYR A 57 -5.09 13.74 16.50
CA TYR A 57 -4.57 13.30 17.80
C TYR A 57 -3.55 14.30 18.36
N HIS A 58 -2.62 14.77 17.53
CA HIS A 58 -1.63 15.76 17.92
C HIS A 58 -2.26 17.09 18.36
N ILE A 59 -3.34 17.55 17.71
CA ILE A 59 -4.05 18.78 18.10
C ILE A 59 -4.60 18.68 19.53
N PHE A 60 -5.17 17.53 19.91
CA PHE A 60 -5.76 17.34 21.25
C PHE A 60 -4.72 17.01 22.32
N ASN A 61 -3.70 16.22 21.98
CA ASN A 61 -2.78 15.64 22.96
C ASN A 61 -1.40 16.32 22.98
N ARG A 62 -1.13 17.23 22.03
CA ARG A 62 0.16 17.93 21.83
C ARG A 62 1.35 16.99 21.60
N THR A 63 1.07 15.77 21.14
CA THR A 63 2.04 14.73 20.77
C THR A 63 1.38 13.82 19.77
N TYR A 64 2.15 13.21 18.87
CA TYR A 64 1.63 12.16 18.01
C TYR A 64 1.33 10.87 18.81
N PRO A 65 0.46 9.99 18.29
CA PRO A 65 0.12 8.73 18.96
C PRO A 65 1.31 7.76 18.95
N ILE A 66 2.01 7.64 20.08
CA ILE A 66 3.18 6.75 20.18
C ILE A 66 2.77 5.47 20.91
N VAL A 67 2.99 4.33 20.25
CA VAL A 67 2.89 2.99 20.85
C VAL A 67 4.18 2.26 20.52
N ALA A 68 4.80 1.66 21.54
CA ALA A 68 6.08 0.97 21.39
C ALA A 68 6.01 -0.06 20.26
N ASN A 69 7.08 -0.12 19.46
CA ASN A 69 7.22 -1.04 18.34
C ASN A 69 6.00 -1.00 17.38
N THR A 70 5.55 0.20 16.98
CA THR A 70 4.49 0.31 15.97
C THR A 70 4.95 1.14 14.79
N ASN A 71 4.95 0.53 13.61
CA ASN A 71 5.38 1.18 12.37
C ASN A 71 4.56 0.73 11.15
N CYS A 72 3.63 -0.19 11.28
CA CYS A 72 2.81 -0.64 10.15
C CYS A 72 1.38 -0.11 10.30
N ILE A 73 0.83 0.46 9.24
CA ILE A 73 -0.59 0.84 9.22
C ILE A 73 -1.44 -0.39 8.92
N GLY A 74 -2.35 -0.71 9.83
CA GLY A 74 -3.21 -1.90 9.77
C GLY A 74 -3.11 -2.74 11.05
N LYS A 75 -4.00 -3.72 11.16
CA LYS A 75 -4.01 -4.65 12.29
C LYS A 75 -3.00 -5.78 12.06
N VAL A 76 -2.60 -6.47 13.12
CA VAL A 76 -1.72 -7.64 13.04
C VAL A 76 -2.30 -8.71 12.10
N SER A 77 -3.63 -8.87 12.08
CA SER A 77 -4.34 -9.77 11.17
C SER A 77 -4.16 -9.45 9.68
N ASP A 78 -3.90 -8.18 9.36
CA ASP A 78 -3.72 -7.71 7.97
C ASP A 78 -2.32 -8.10 7.43
N TYR A 79 -1.43 -8.52 8.34
CA TYR A 79 -0.04 -8.86 8.11
C TYR A 79 0.25 -10.32 8.50
N PRO A 80 -0.32 -11.33 7.81
CA PRO A 80 -0.10 -12.75 8.14
C PRO A 80 1.35 -13.18 7.88
N ALA A 81 1.78 -14.33 8.41
CA ALA A 81 3.13 -14.87 8.19
C ALA A 81 3.28 -15.50 6.78
N THR A 82 3.22 -14.68 5.73
CA THR A 82 3.29 -15.09 4.32
C THR A 82 4.35 -14.29 3.56
N GLY A 83 4.88 -14.84 2.47
CA GLY A 83 5.88 -14.16 1.63
C GLY A 83 7.24 -13.94 2.31
N GLY A 84 7.54 -14.71 3.36
CA GLY A 84 8.76 -14.61 4.17
C GLY A 84 8.68 -13.61 5.32
N PHE A 85 7.55 -12.93 5.52
CA PHE A 85 7.35 -11.99 6.63
C PHE A 85 6.96 -12.72 7.91
N ALA A 86 7.45 -12.23 9.05
CA ALA A 86 6.85 -12.58 10.34
C ALA A 86 5.43 -12.00 10.44
N ALA A 87 4.58 -12.62 11.26
CA ALA A 87 3.26 -12.08 11.55
C ALA A 87 3.38 -10.64 12.13
N GLY A 88 2.52 -9.73 11.67
CA GLY A 88 2.53 -8.33 12.08
C GLY A 88 3.60 -7.45 11.40
N SER A 89 4.61 -8.01 10.73
CA SER A 89 5.70 -7.21 10.16
C SER A 89 5.37 -6.61 8.80
N CYS A 90 5.81 -5.39 8.49
CA CYS A 90 5.62 -4.75 7.17
C CYS A 90 6.93 -4.59 6.35
N GLY A 91 8.07 -4.99 6.91
CA GLY A 91 9.38 -4.89 6.28
C GLY A 91 10.25 -6.11 6.55
N ILE A 92 11.16 -6.47 5.65
CA ILE A 92 12.23 -7.43 5.91
C ILE A 92 13.50 -6.89 5.26
N ASP A 93 14.59 -6.80 6.02
CA ASP A 93 15.92 -6.63 5.45
C ASP A 93 16.36 -7.95 4.81
N THR A 94 16.60 -7.93 3.50
CA THR A 94 16.92 -9.14 2.73
C THR A 94 18.34 -9.64 2.97
N SER A 95 19.23 -8.84 3.55
CA SER A 95 20.62 -9.22 3.81
C SER A 95 20.77 -10.19 4.99
N ASN A 96 19.90 -10.04 6.00
CA ASN A 96 19.94 -10.78 7.26
C ASN A 96 18.60 -11.44 7.60
N ASN A 97 17.61 -11.32 6.72
CA ASN A 97 16.24 -11.82 6.90
C ASN A 97 15.57 -11.33 8.22
N SER A 98 15.94 -10.12 8.67
CA SER A 98 15.38 -9.50 9.86
C SER A 98 14.07 -8.81 9.54
N SER A 99 13.01 -9.18 10.26
CA SER A 99 11.72 -8.50 10.16
C SER A 99 11.82 -7.07 10.73
N TRP A 100 11.18 -6.12 10.05
CA TRP A 100 11.16 -4.71 10.40
C TRP A 100 9.75 -4.14 10.30
N GLY A 101 9.51 -3.09 11.08
CA GLY A 101 8.19 -2.54 11.33
C GLY A 101 7.20 -3.55 11.92
N GLN A 102 6.34 -3.11 12.83
CA GLN A 102 5.35 -3.98 13.46
C GLN A 102 3.99 -3.31 13.45
N ALA A 103 2.96 -4.07 13.10
CA ALA A 103 1.56 -3.69 13.24
C ALA A 103 1.17 -3.83 14.71
N ASN A 104 0.26 -2.96 15.16
CA ASN A 104 -0.19 -2.97 16.54
C ASN A 104 -1.68 -2.63 16.62
N ASP A 105 -2.46 -3.59 17.11
CA ASP A 105 -3.92 -3.45 17.19
C ASP A 105 -4.34 -2.35 18.19
N SER A 106 -3.56 -2.11 19.25
CA SER A 106 -3.81 -1.04 20.21
C SER A 106 -3.59 0.34 19.57
N PHE A 107 -2.57 0.48 18.73
CA PHE A 107 -2.38 1.72 17.94
C PHE A 107 -3.55 1.96 17.00
N MET A 108 -3.99 0.93 16.26
CA MET A 108 -5.16 1.06 15.38
C MET A 108 -6.45 1.36 16.14
N THR A 109 -6.61 0.80 17.34
CA THR A 109 -7.75 1.10 18.23
C THR A 109 -7.72 2.55 18.71
N MET A 110 -6.53 3.05 19.09
CA MET A 110 -6.35 4.44 19.49
C MET A 110 -6.60 5.42 18.33
N LEU A 111 -6.12 5.12 17.12
CA LEU A 111 -6.50 5.92 15.94
C LEU A 111 -8.01 5.87 15.66
N GLY A 112 -8.63 4.72 15.94
CA GLY A 112 -10.07 4.51 15.83
C GLY A 112 -10.90 5.44 16.72
N THR A 113 -10.36 5.95 17.83
CA THR A 113 -11.06 6.94 18.66
C THR A 113 -11.09 8.32 18.03
N MET A 114 -10.20 8.61 17.08
CA MET A 114 -10.14 9.88 16.34
C MET A 114 -10.98 9.85 15.06
N GLY A 115 -11.37 8.66 14.57
CA GLY A 115 -12.19 8.50 13.37
C GLY A 115 -12.06 7.12 12.73
N THR A 116 -12.58 6.96 11.52
CA THR A 116 -12.55 5.69 10.80
C THR A 116 -11.14 5.36 10.31
N VAL A 117 -10.56 4.29 10.85
CA VAL A 117 -9.25 3.80 10.42
C VAL A 117 -9.33 3.04 9.10
N PRO A 118 -8.30 3.14 8.24
CA PRO A 118 -8.22 2.31 7.05
C PRO A 118 -8.03 0.85 7.42
N THR A 119 -8.73 -0.06 6.74
CA THR A 119 -8.54 -1.51 6.88
C THR A 119 -7.55 -2.02 5.83
N GLY A 120 -6.46 -2.65 6.29
CA GLY A 120 -5.40 -3.17 5.44
C GLY A 120 -5.86 -4.45 4.76
N THR A 121 -6.23 -4.38 3.49
CA THR A 121 -6.20 -5.58 2.65
C THR A 121 -4.74 -5.93 2.38
N THR A 122 -4.40 -7.22 2.38
CA THR A 122 -3.02 -7.73 2.27
C THR A 122 -2.21 -6.97 1.23
N PRO A 123 -1.19 -6.21 1.65
CA PRO A 123 -0.55 -5.29 0.73
C PRO A 123 0.45 -6.00 -0.20
N ARG A 124 0.57 -5.51 -1.43
CA ARG A 124 1.49 -6.07 -2.44
C ARG A 124 2.93 -5.97 -1.95
N ILE A 125 3.69 -7.04 -2.14
CA ILE A 125 5.09 -7.10 -1.74
C ILE A 125 5.96 -6.48 -2.83
N ALA A 126 6.88 -5.61 -2.44
CA ALA A 126 7.88 -5.02 -3.32
C ALA A 126 9.24 -4.97 -2.62
N THR A 127 10.33 -5.09 -3.39
CA THR A 127 11.69 -4.99 -2.84
C THR A 127 12.33 -3.70 -3.34
N HIS A 128 12.90 -2.92 -2.44
CA HIS A 128 13.59 -1.67 -2.76
C HIS A 128 14.80 -1.50 -1.85
N TYR A 129 15.98 -1.19 -2.41
CA TYR A 129 17.26 -1.09 -1.70
C TYR A 129 17.54 -2.22 -0.70
N GLY A 130 17.27 -3.47 -1.09
CA GLY A 130 17.52 -4.63 -0.22
C GLY A 130 16.52 -4.79 0.93
N ILE A 131 15.43 -4.03 0.95
CA ILE A 131 14.34 -4.18 1.92
C ILE A 131 13.08 -4.64 1.16
N LYS A 132 12.47 -5.72 1.63
CA LYS A 132 11.15 -6.17 1.19
C LYS A 132 10.09 -5.45 2.00
N TYR A 133 9.29 -4.63 1.36
CA TYR A 133 8.15 -3.95 1.96
C TYR A 133 6.86 -4.67 1.63
N ARG A 134 5.91 -4.58 2.57
CA ARG A 134 4.50 -4.80 2.31
C ARG A 134 3.72 -3.77 3.12
N GLY A 135 2.79 -3.09 2.48
CA GLY A 135 1.89 -2.16 3.15
C GLY A 135 2.52 -0.79 3.33
N ILE A 136 2.02 -0.08 4.33
CA ILE A 136 2.44 1.28 4.64
C ILE A 136 3.23 1.22 5.94
N TYR A 137 4.52 1.48 5.83
CA TYR A 137 5.39 1.75 6.96
C TYR A 137 5.22 3.22 7.39
N PHE A 138 5.33 3.49 8.67
CA PHE A 138 5.40 4.84 9.20
C PHE A 138 6.37 4.93 10.37
N GLN A 139 6.87 6.13 10.58
CA GLN A 139 7.71 6.48 11.72
C GLN A 139 7.25 7.81 12.29
N ILE A 140 7.19 7.88 13.62
CA ILE A 140 6.94 9.11 14.37
C ILE A 140 8.28 9.55 14.94
N ASN A 141 8.67 10.77 14.65
CA ASN A 141 9.78 11.43 15.31
C ASN A 141 9.19 12.42 16.31
N ASP A 142 9.24 12.04 17.58
CA ASP A 142 8.80 12.85 18.70
C ASP A 142 10.03 13.50 19.33
N TYR A 143 10.07 14.83 19.33
CA TYR A 143 11.19 15.59 19.82
C TYR A 143 10.83 16.30 21.13
N PRO A 144 11.77 16.39 22.10
CA PRO A 144 11.52 17.10 23.33
C PRO A 144 11.10 18.55 23.08
N LYS A 145 10.15 19.07 23.87
CA LYS A 145 9.71 20.48 23.76
C LYS A 145 10.92 21.42 23.87
N GLY A 146 11.08 22.29 22.86
CA GLY A 146 12.23 23.20 22.73
C GLY A 146 13.37 22.66 21.85
N SER A 147 13.20 21.47 21.28
CA SER A 147 14.00 20.95 20.17
C SER A 147 13.98 21.90 18.96
N ALA A 148 15.09 21.95 18.22
CA ALA A 148 15.17 22.68 16.95
C ALA A 148 14.36 22.00 15.83
N TRP A 149 13.96 20.75 16.02
CA TRP A 149 13.19 19.95 15.08
C TRP A 149 11.76 19.77 15.57
N PRO A 150 10.74 20.02 14.73
CA PRO A 150 9.35 19.80 15.07
C PRO A 150 9.01 18.31 15.05
N ASP A 151 8.00 17.94 15.83
CA ASP A 151 7.42 16.59 15.78
C ASP A 151 6.91 16.31 14.37
N SER A 152 7.23 15.13 13.87
CA SER A 152 6.94 14.77 12.49
C SER A 152 6.59 13.32 12.34
N VAL A 153 5.84 13.05 11.28
CA VAL A 153 5.48 11.69 10.89
C VAL A 153 5.83 11.48 9.44
N PHE A 154 6.38 10.31 9.20
CA PHE A 154 6.86 9.89 7.90
C PHE A 154 6.19 8.59 7.52
N PHE A 155 5.68 8.52 6.29
CA PHE A 155 5.07 7.34 5.70
C PHE A 155 5.91 6.87 4.53
N GLU A 156 6.05 5.55 4.41
CA GLU A 156 6.81 4.92 3.34
C GLU A 156 6.11 3.66 2.87
N PHE A 157 6.15 3.41 1.57
CA PHE A 157 5.69 2.16 0.99
C PHE A 157 6.41 1.91 -0.33
N ALA A 158 6.54 0.64 -0.70
CA ALA A 158 7.07 0.25 -2.00
C ALA A 158 6.01 -0.51 -2.80
N VAL A 159 6.04 -0.33 -4.12
CA VAL A 159 5.17 -1.01 -5.07
C VAL A 159 5.99 -1.65 -6.19
N PRO A 160 5.57 -2.80 -6.73
CA PRO A 160 6.27 -3.45 -7.83
C PRO A 160 6.08 -2.66 -9.13
N GLY A 161 7.12 -2.65 -9.95
CA GLY A 161 7.17 -1.93 -11.22
C GLY A 161 7.42 -0.43 -11.07
N LYS A 162 7.47 0.26 -12.21
CA LYS A 162 7.71 1.70 -12.30
C LYS A 162 6.38 2.46 -12.31
N LEU A 163 5.89 2.80 -11.13
CA LEU A 163 4.68 3.59 -10.89
C LEU A 163 5.05 4.97 -10.34
N ASP A 164 4.30 6.04 -10.64
CA ASP A 164 4.57 7.36 -10.08
C ASP A 164 3.77 7.63 -8.80
N CYS A 165 4.39 8.29 -7.82
CA CYS A 165 3.83 8.49 -6.49
C CYS A 165 2.83 9.68 -6.40
N GLN A 166 2.13 10.05 -7.48
CA GLN A 166 1.27 11.25 -7.59
C GLN A 166 1.96 12.61 -7.43
N GLY A 167 3.29 12.67 -7.46
CA GLY A 167 4.04 13.92 -7.28
C GLY A 167 3.90 14.51 -5.87
N LYS A 168 4.28 15.78 -5.69
CA LYS A 168 4.27 16.43 -4.37
C LYS A 168 2.86 16.35 -3.73
N PRO A 169 2.74 16.02 -2.43
CA PRO A 169 3.81 15.99 -1.41
C PRO A 169 4.59 14.66 -1.32
N TYR A 170 4.29 13.69 -2.18
CA TYR A 170 5.01 12.42 -2.21
C TYR A 170 6.33 12.56 -2.97
N ILE A 171 7.32 11.79 -2.54
CA ILE A 171 8.61 11.64 -3.22
C ILE A 171 8.68 10.24 -3.80
N SER A 172 8.87 10.16 -5.12
CA SER A 172 9.08 8.91 -5.85
C SER A 172 10.58 8.61 -5.95
N ARG A 173 11.00 7.41 -5.51
CA ARG A 173 12.34 6.86 -5.79
C ARG A 173 12.19 5.56 -6.56
N TYR A 174 12.79 5.50 -7.73
CA TYR A 174 12.76 4.31 -8.58
C TYR A 174 13.97 3.45 -8.31
N ASP A 175 13.80 2.14 -8.27
CA ASP A 175 14.95 1.25 -8.40
C ASP A 175 15.61 1.47 -9.77
N SER A 176 16.94 1.41 -9.81
CA SER A 176 17.77 1.51 -11.01
C SER A 176 17.36 0.51 -12.10
N SER A 177 16.81 -0.64 -11.71
CA SER A 177 16.31 -1.69 -12.61
C SER A 177 14.86 -1.45 -13.07
N GLY A 178 14.16 -0.46 -12.51
CA GLY A 178 12.74 -0.19 -12.79
C GLY A 178 11.76 -1.22 -12.22
N ASN A 179 12.24 -2.12 -11.35
CA ASN A 179 11.46 -3.23 -10.80
C ASN A 179 10.58 -2.84 -9.60
N SER A 180 10.84 -1.69 -8.99
CA SER A 180 10.03 -1.15 -7.91
C SER A 180 10.05 0.36 -7.88
N THR A 181 8.96 0.92 -7.36
CA THR A 181 8.86 2.31 -6.93
C THR A 181 8.74 2.34 -5.42
N TYR A 182 9.50 3.23 -4.82
CA TYR A 182 9.38 3.62 -3.43
C TYR A 182 8.75 5.00 -3.32
N CYS A 183 7.72 5.10 -2.49
CA CYS A 183 7.01 6.34 -2.24
C CYS A 183 7.16 6.71 -0.78
N SER A 184 7.50 7.97 -0.52
CA SER A 184 7.54 8.51 0.84
C SER A 184 6.74 9.80 0.95
N TYR A 185 6.03 9.96 2.06
CA TYR A 185 5.27 11.15 2.41
C TYR A 185 5.64 11.61 3.82
N TYR A 186 5.85 12.90 3.98
CA TYR A 186 6.24 13.51 5.24
C TYR A 186 5.21 14.59 5.57
N PHE A 187 4.88 14.70 6.86
CA PHE A 187 4.17 15.86 7.38
C PHE A 187 4.60 16.14 8.82
N ASN A 188 4.45 17.39 9.23
CA ASN A 188 4.61 17.80 10.63
C ASN A 188 3.36 18.52 11.15
N ALA A 189 3.35 18.82 12.45
CA ALA A 189 2.24 19.52 13.10
C ALA A 189 2.02 20.95 12.56
N GLU A 190 2.99 21.51 11.85
CA GLU A 190 2.96 22.85 11.26
C GLU A 190 2.35 22.85 9.85
N GLY A 191 2.01 21.68 9.30
CA GLY A 191 1.36 21.54 8.00
C GLY A 191 2.31 21.61 6.80
N ASN A 192 3.62 21.39 7.03
CA ASN A 192 4.65 21.32 5.99
C ASN A 192 4.86 19.91 5.44
#